data_AF-A0A2V8JMP3-F1
#
_entry.id   AF-A0A2V8JMP3-F1
#
_cell.length_a   1.000
_cell.length_b   1.000
_cell.length_c   1.000
_cell.angle_alpha   90.00
_cell.angle_beta   90.00
_cell.angle_gamma   90.00
#
_symmetry.space_group_name_H-M   'P 1'
#
loop_
_entity.id
_entity.type
_entity.pdbx_description
1 polymer ?
#
loop_
_entity_poly.entity_id
_entity_poly.type
_entity_poly.pdbx_seq_one_letter_code
_entity_poly.pdbx_strand_id
1 'polypeptide(L)'
;MSSKTPAVTLIWIYEGKNAEARRKQIREWNYKHFELIEADRKAGWNRAVRAVRKETDICIFWIDDDKPVGGDFLSQMTQPLMSSEDFGPVIHFWSGNAISVTKELVDALPLTDHEPGVHSLLKLLMPMLDATDRGPNGRIHLALSSIERLAPLSLEPVGFPC
;
A
#
# COMPACT_ATOMS: atom_id res chain seq x y z
N MET A 1 20.45 6.87 13.38
CA MET A 1 20.32 5.68 12.52
C MET A 1 19.92 6.14 11.14
N SER A 2 20.52 5.59 10.08
CA SER A 2 20.29 6.07 8.71
C SER A 2 18.80 5.96 8.38
N SER A 3 18.15 7.11 8.19
CA SER A 3 16.74 7.24 7.79
C SER A 3 16.58 6.78 6.34
N LYS A 4 16.83 5.50 6.08
CA LYS A 4 16.81 4.96 4.73
C LYS A 4 15.35 4.96 4.26
N THR A 5 15.04 5.85 3.32
CA THR A 5 13.76 5.81 2.60
C THR A 5 13.64 4.44 1.92
N PRO A 6 12.59 3.65 2.19
CA PRO A 6 12.45 2.32 1.60
C PRO A 6 12.22 2.44 0.10
N ALA A 7 12.74 1.49 -0.67
CA ALA A 7 12.40 1.30 -2.07
C ALA A 7 10.97 0.77 -2.18
N VAL A 8 10.14 1.47 -2.94
CA VAL A 8 8.71 1.21 -3.04
C VAL A 8 8.35 0.77 -4.45
N THR A 9 7.53 -0.28 -4.56
CA THR A 9 6.83 -0.58 -5.81
C THR A 9 5.34 -0.34 -5.62
N LEU A 10 4.79 0.61 -6.38
CA LEU A 10 3.36 0.88 -6.46
C LEU A 10 2.75 0.02 -7.57
N ILE A 11 1.92 -0.94 -7.18
CA ILE A 11 1.14 -1.80 -8.06
C ILE A 11 -0.25 -1.19 -8.19
N TRP A 12 -0.57 -0.71 -9.37
CA TRP A 12 -1.69 0.19 -9.60
C TRP A 12 -2.73 -0.42 -10.56
N ILE A 13 -3.99 -0.47 -10.12
CA ILE A 13 -5.16 -0.69 -10.95
C ILE A 13 -5.94 0.61 -10.99
N TYR A 14 -6.15 1.17 -12.18
CA TYR A 14 -6.92 2.39 -12.36
C TYR A 14 -8.36 2.09 -12.78
N GLU A 15 -9.33 2.71 -12.11
CA GLU A 15 -10.76 2.58 -12.39
C GLU A 15 -11.40 3.87 -12.90
N GLY A 16 -10.63 4.96 -12.95
CA GLY A 16 -11.08 6.26 -13.44
C GLY A 16 -11.11 6.37 -14.97
N LYS A 17 -11.25 7.61 -15.45
CA LYS A 17 -11.47 7.90 -16.88
C LYS A 17 -10.21 8.27 -17.65
N ASN A 18 -9.16 8.77 -16.98
CA ASN A 18 -7.96 9.28 -17.64
C ASN A 18 -6.67 8.73 -17.01
N ALA A 19 -6.34 7.48 -17.35
CA ALA A 19 -5.17 6.78 -16.83
C ALA A 19 -3.86 7.51 -17.17
N GLU A 20 -3.77 8.13 -18.34
CA GLU A 20 -2.54 8.82 -18.76
C GLU A 20 -2.27 10.06 -17.93
N ALA A 21 -3.29 10.90 -17.68
CA ALA A 21 -3.15 12.06 -16.81
C ALA A 21 -2.79 11.64 -15.38
N ARG A 22 -3.45 10.59 -14.87
CA ARG A 22 -3.18 10.07 -13.53
C ARG A 22 -1.77 9.53 -13.39
N ARG A 23 -1.27 8.81 -14.41
CA ARG A 23 0.12 8.34 -14.48
C ARG A 23 1.13 9.49 -14.43
N LYS A 24 0.84 10.61 -15.11
CA LYS A 24 1.69 11.81 -15.07
C LYS A 24 1.76 12.38 -13.65
N GLN A 25 0.61 12.50 -12.97
CA GLN A 25 0.56 12.94 -11.57
C GLN A 25 1.37 12.03 -10.63
N ILE A 26 1.24 10.71 -10.77
CA ILE A 26 1.99 9.74 -9.95
C ILE A 26 3.50 9.91 -10.17
N ARG A 27 3.93 10.15 -11.42
CA ARG A 27 5.35 10.37 -11.76
C ARG A 27 5.92 11.67 -11.17
N GLU A 28 5.08 12.64 -10.88
CA GLU A 28 5.47 13.91 -10.25
C GLU A 28 5.62 13.79 -8.73
N TRP A 29 5.24 12.65 -8.12
CA TRP A 29 5.44 12.44 -6.69
C TRP A 29 6.93 12.41 -6.34
N ASN A 30 7.31 13.25 -5.38
CA ASN A 30 8.68 13.38 -4.93
C ASN A 30 9.04 12.27 -3.93
N TYR A 31 9.17 11.04 -4.43
CA TYR A 31 9.61 9.88 -3.67
C TYR A 31 10.87 9.29 -4.29
N LYS A 32 11.93 9.11 -3.49
CA LYS A 32 13.29 8.92 -4.02
C LYS A 32 13.50 7.61 -4.78
N HIS A 33 12.88 6.54 -4.30
CA HIS A 33 13.07 5.18 -4.81
C HIS A 33 11.70 4.55 -5.01
N PHE A 34 10.98 4.94 -6.06
CA PHE A 34 9.71 4.30 -6.41
C PHE A 34 9.65 3.81 -7.86
N GLU A 35 8.95 2.71 -8.05
CA GLU A 35 8.53 2.18 -9.36
C GLU A 35 7.01 2.07 -9.41
N LEU A 36 6.43 2.31 -10.59
CA LEU A 36 5.02 2.12 -10.87
C LEU A 36 4.85 0.90 -11.79
N ILE A 37 4.06 -0.08 -11.35
CA ILE A 37 3.66 -1.25 -12.14
C ILE A 37 2.15 -1.19 -12.35
N GLU A 38 1.74 -1.23 -13.62
CA GLU A 38 0.33 -1.28 -13.99
C GLU A 38 -0.15 -2.72 -13.97
N ALA A 39 -1.16 -2.99 -13.15
CA ALA A 39 -1.84 -4.27 -13.13
C ALA A 39 -3.01 -4.25 -14.10
N ASP A 40 -3.09 -5.26 -14.96
CA ASP A 40 -4.21 -5.44 -15.89
C ASP A 40 -5.45 -5.94 -15.11
N ARG A 41 -6.60 -5.30 -15.33
CA ARG A 41 -7.91 -5.75 -14.86
C ARG A 41 -8.32 -7.15 -15.31
N LYS A 42 -7.59 -7.81 -16.23
CA LYS A 42 -7.82 -9.21 -16.61
C LYS A 42 -6.82 -10.18 -15.97
N ALA A 43 -5.55 -9.75 -15.82
CA ALA A 43 -4.50 -10.59 -15.23
C ALA A 43 -4.37 -10.43 -13.71
N GLY A 44 -4.98 -9.39 -13.13
CA GLY A 44 -4.99 -9.10 -11.69
C GLY A 44 -3.63 -8.76 -11.12
N TRP A 45 -3.50 -8.88 -9.80
CA TRP A 45 -2.25 -8.62 -9.09
C TRP A 45 -1.13 -9.60 -9.44
N ASN A 46 -1.43 -10.84 -9.85
CA ASN A 46 -0.46 -11.94 -9.97
C ASN A 46 0.70 -11.60 -10.93
N ARG A 47 0.38 -11.08 -12.12
CA ARG A 47 1.41 -10.67 -13.09
C ARG A 47 2.23 -9.50 -12.57
N ALA A 48 1.57 -8.52 -11.95
CA ALA A 48 2.22 -7.32 -11.46
C ALA A 48 3.17 -7.63 -10.28
N VAL A 49 2.78 -8.52 -9.37
CA VAL A 49 3.63 -8.96 -8.25
C VAL A 49 4.91 -9.61 -8.75
N ARG A 50 4.84 -10.44 -9.80
CA ARG A 50 6.04 -11.07 -10.38
C ARG A 50 6.97 -10.09 -11.08
N ALA A 51 6.46 -8.94 -11.49
CA ALA A 51 7.28 -7.87 -12.07
C ALA A 51 7.95 -6.99 -10.99
N VAL A 52 7.60 -7.17 -9.71
CA VAL A 52 8.22 -6.43 -8.61
C VAL A 52 9.70 -6.80 -8.52
N ARG A 53 10.56 -5.77 -8.51
CA ARG A 53 12.01 -5.93 -8.41
C ARG A 53 12.45 -6.49 -7.07
N LYS A 54 13.58 -7.20 -7.07
CA LYS A 54 14.18 -7.79 -5.86
C LYS A 54 14.63 -6.74 -4.85
N GLU A 55 14.96 -5.54 -5.31
CA GLU A 55 15.42 -4.43 -4.48
C GLU A 55 14.27 -3.66 -3.81
N THR A 56 13.01 -4.06 -4.04
CA THR A 56 11.84 -3.46 -3.40
C THR A 56 11.80 -3.83 -1.93
N ASP A 57 11.64 -2.84 -1.05
CA ASP A 57 11.42 -3.06 0.38
C ASP A 57 9.91 -3.18 0.68
N ILE A 58 9.08 -2.32 0.07
CA ILE A 58 7.63 -2.22 0.32
C ILE A 58 6.83 -2.26 -0.99
N CYS A 59 5.79 -3.07 -1.02
CA CYS A 59 4.81 -3.11 -2.09
C CYS A 59 3.53 -2.37 -1.66
N ILE A 60 3.03 -1.49 -2.51
CA ILE A 60 1.75 -0.80 -2.32
C ILE A 60 0.79 -1.26 -3.43
N PHE A 61 -0.31 -1.89 -3.06
CA PHE A 61 -1.40 -2.25 -3.96
C PHE A 61 -2.46 -1.18 -3.88
N TRP A 62 -2.82 -0.57 -5.01
CA TRP A 62 -3.78 0.53 -5.03
C TRP A 62 -4.81 0.33 -6.15
N ILE A 63 -6.09 0.33 -5.75
CA ILE A 63 -7.24 0.48 -6.65
C ILE A 63 -7.58 1.97 -6.66
N ASP A 64 -7.20 2.64 -7.74
CA ASP A 64 -7.34 4.08 -7.89
C ASP A 64 -8.67 4.41 -8.56
N ASP A 65 -9.59 4.93 -7.76
CA ASP A 65 -10.95 5.31 -8.13
C ASP A 65 -11.06 6.78 -8.59
N ASP A 66 -9.94 7.37 -9.03
CA ASP A 66 -9.82 8.77 -9.51
C ASP A 66 -9.96 9.83 -8.41
N LYS A 67 -10.13 9.42 -7.15
CA LYS A 67 -10.16 10.36 -6.02
C LYS A 67 -8.80 11.04 -5.86
N PRO A 68 -8.76 12.34 -5.54
CA PRO A 68 -7.50 13.03 -5.30
C PRO A 68 -6.75 12.41 -4.11
N VAL A 69 -5.43 12.24 -4.28
CA VAL A 69 -4.52 11.82 -3.21
C VAL A 69 -3.38 12.84 -3.13
N GLY A 70 -2.87 13.09 -1.92
CA GLY A 70 -1.75 14.00 -1.71
C GLY A 70 -0.45 13.46 -2.31
N GLY A 71 0.49 14.36 -2.62
CA GLY A 71 1.83 13.98 -3.10
C GLY A 71 2.68 13.23 -2.05
N ASP A 72 2.21 13.19 -0.81
CA ASP A 72 2.77 12.45 0.32
C ASP A 72 2.16 11.05 0.49
N PHE A 73 1.26 10.62 -0.41
CA PHE A 73 0.58 9.32 -0.35
C PHE A 73 1.55 8.14 -0.11
N LEU A 74 2.65 8.05 -0.87
CA LEU A 74 3.64 6.98 -0.69
C LEU A 74 4.29 7.00 0.70
N SER A 75 4.56 8.19 1.23
CA SER A 75 5.10 8.36 2.59
C SER A 75 4.09 7.91 3.65
N GLN A 76 2.81 8.29 3.50
CA GLN A 76 1.74 7.85 4.42
C GLN A 76 1.55 6.33 4.40
N MET A 77 1.67 5.71 3.22
CA MET A 77 1.53 4.26 3.10
C MET A 77 2.70 3.50 3.73
N THR A 78 3.92 4.01 3.59
CA THR A 78 5.13 3.34 4.11
C THR A 78 5.36 3.55 5.61
N GLN A 79 4.93 4.68 6.18
CA GLN A 79 5.23 5.05 7.55
C GLN A 79 4.86 3.98 8.60
N PRO A 80 3.67 3.36 8.58
CA PRO A 80 3.31 2.37 9.61
C PRO A 80 4.22 1.13 9.60
N LEU A 81 4.75 0.75 8.44
CA LEU A 81 5.65 -0.38 8.27
C LEU A 81 7.09 -0.05 8.71
N MET A 82 7.48 1.22 8.64
CA MET A 82 8.80 1.69 9.05
C MET A 82 8.88 1.98 10.55
N SER A 83 7.75 2.31 11.19
CA SER A 83 7.68 2.57 12.64
C SER A 83 7.63 1.32 13.51
N SER A 84 7.45 0.14 12.90
CA SER A 84 7.35 -1.13 13.62
C SER A 84 8.72 -1.76 13.84
N GLU A 85 9.56 -1.15 14.67
CA GLU A 85 10.79 -1.81 15.12
C GLU A 85 10.48 -2.95 16.11
N ASP A 86 9.30 -2.92 16.76
CA ASP A 86 8.91 -3.86 17.84
C ASP A 86 7.76 -4.82 17.50
N PHE A 87 7.13 -4.66 16.33
CA PHE A 87 5.94 -5.42 15.94
C PHE A 87 6.26 -6.37 14.78
N GLY A 88 5.62 -7.53 14.77
CA GLY A 88 5.68 -8.47 13.64
C GLY A 88 5.22 -7.82 12.32
N PRO A 89 5.17 -8.58 11.21
CA PRO A 89 4.85 -8.02 9.89
C PRO A 89 3.58 -7.15 9.93
N VAL A 90 3.75 -5.87 9.59
CA VAL A 90 2.67 -4.89 9.55
C VAL A 90 2.06 -4.86 8.17
N ILE A 91 0.74 -5.01 8.13
CA ILE A 91 -0.07 -4.75 6.95
C ILE A 91 -0.81 -3.44 7.20
N HIS A 92 -0.67 -2.48 6.29
CA HIS A 92 -1.39 -1.21 6.39
C HIS A 92 -2.47 -1.14 5.31
N PHE A 93 -3.71 -0.96 5.75
CA PHE A 93 -4.88 -0.84 4.89
C PHE A 93 -5.40 0.60 4.96
N TRP A 94 -5.48 1.25 3.80
CA TRP A 94 -5.84 2.66 3.69
C TRP A 94 -7.14 2.81 2.90
N SER A 95 -8.12 3.42 3.55
CA SER A 95 -9.37 3.92 2.98
C SER A 95 -10.16 2.95 2.09
N GLY A 96 -10.01 1.64 2.28
CA GLY A 96 -10.74 0.64 1.49
C GLY A 96 -10.14 0.33 0.12
N ASN A 97 -9.16 1.10 -0.35
CA ASN A 97 -8.68 1.05 -1.73
C ASN A 97 -7.15 0.99 -1.87
N ALA A 98 -6.38 0.99 -0.79
CA ALA A 98 -4.95 0.70 -0.84
C ALA A 98 -4.46 -0.21 0.29
N ILE A 99 -3.43 -1.01 -0.01
CA ILE A 99 -2.73 -1.88 0.95
C ILE A 99 -1.22 -1.68 0.79
N SER A 100 -0.49 -1.53 1.88
CA SER A 100 0.98 -1.61 1.88
C SER A 100 1.47 -2.73 2.77
N VAL A 101 2.46 -3.46 2.25
CA VAL A 101 3.07 -4.65 2.88
C VAL A 101 4.56 -4.71 2.54
N THR A 102 5.34 -5.42 3.35
CA THR A 102 6.75 -5.70 3.04
C THR A 102 6.87 -6.63 1.83
N LYS A 103 7.98 -6.50 1.10
CA LYS A 103 8.28 -7.40 -0.03
C LYS A 103 8.36 -8.87 0.39
N GLU A 104 8.90 -9.14 1.57
CA GLU A 104 9.00 -10.49 2.14
C GLU A 104 7.63 -11.16 2.26
N LEU A 105 6.61 -10.42 2.73
CA LEU A 105 5.25 -10.93 2.83
C LEU A 105 4.65 -11.21 1.45
N VAL A 106 4.94 -10.35 0.47
CA VAL A 106 4.50 -10.56 -0.92
C VAL A 106 5.14 -11.81 -1.54
N ASP A 107 6.40 -12.08 -1.24
CA ASP A 107 7.11 -13.28 -1.73
C ASP A 107 6.60 -14.58 -1.11
N ALA A 108 6.01 -14.50 0.09
CA ALA A 108 5.39 -15.64 0.76
C ALA A 108 3.98 -15.98 0.22
N LEU A 109 3.41 -15.15 -0.66
CA LEU A 109 2.06 -15.36 -1.16
C LEU A 109 2.00 -16.54 -2.14
N PRO A 110 1.02 -17.46 -2.01
CA PRO A 110 0.82 -18.56 -2.93
C PRO A 110 0.15 -18.07 -4.22
N LEU A 111 0.85 -17.28 -5.03
CA LEU A 111 0.33 -16.74 -6.28
C LEU A 111 0.35 -17.80 -7.39
N THR A 112 -0.80 -18.43 -7.67
CA THR A 112 -0.93 -19.43 -8.73
C THR A 112 -1.35 -18.82 -10.07
N ASP A 113 -0.97 -19.47 -11.18
CA ASP A 113 -1.31 -19.05 -12.56
C ASP A 113 -2.78 -19.26 -12.93
N HIS A 114 -3.54 -19.97 -12.09
CA HIS A 114 -4.88 -20.45 -12.40
C HIS A 114 -5.97 -19.68 -11.66
N GLU A 115 -5.62 -18.78 -10.75
CA GLU A 115 -6.62 -17.96 -10.09
C GLU A 115 -7.02 -16.79 -11.00
N PRO A 116 -8.32 -16.64 -11.33
CA PRO A 116 -8.80 -15.48 -12.05
C PRO A 116 -8.39 -14.24 -11.28
N GLY A 117 -7.86 -13.25 -12.01
CA GLY A 117 -7.17 -12.08 -11.48
C GLY A 117 -7.79 -11.62 -10.17
N VAL A 118 -7.01 -11.69 -9.08
CA VAL A 118 -7.45 -11.06 -7.85
C VAL A 118 -7.48 -9.57 -8.14
N HIS A 119 -8.67 -9.00 -8.22
CA HIS A 119 -8.90 -7.55 -8.41
C HIS A 119 -9.36 -6.88 -7.12
N SER A 120 -9.71 -7.68 -6.11
CA SER A 120 -10.15 -7.20 -4.82
C SER A 120 -8.97 -7.17 -3.86
N LEU A 121 -8.76 -6.03 -3.20
CA LEU A 121 -7.78 -5.91 -2.12
C LEU A 121 -8.09 -6.85 -0.94
N LEU A 122 -9.36 -7.12 -0.66
CA LEU A 122 -9.73 -8.08 0.39
C LEU A 122 -9.29 -9.50 0.06
N LYS A 123 -9.47 -9.92 -1.21
CA LYS A 123 -9.00 -11.23 -1.68
C LYS A 123 -7.47 -11.34 -1.66
N LEU A 124 -6.75 -10.22 -1.81
CA LEU A 124 -5.29 -10.16 -1.65
C LEU A 124 -4.88 -10.18 -0.18
N LEU A 125 -5.64 -9.49 0.68
CA LEU A 125 -5.40 -9.39 2.11
C LEU A 125 -5.52 -10.73 2.82
N MET A 126 -6.52 -11.56 2.47
CA MET A 126 -6.75 -12.84 3.16
C MET A 126 -5.53 -13.78 3.13
N PRO A 127 -4.91 -14.08 1.97
CA PRO A 127 -3.66 -14.85 1.94
C PRO A 127 -2.49 -14.19 2.68
N MET A 128 -2.41 -12.86 2.72
CA MET A 128 -1.39 -12.14 3.50
C MET A 128 -1.56 -12.33 5.01
N LEU A 129 -2.80 -12.30 5.49
CA LEU A 129 -3.14 -12.58 6.88
C LEU A 129 -2.77 -14.03 7.23
N ASP A 130 -3.14 -14.98 6.38
CA ASP A 130 -2.80 -16.40 6.57
C ASP A 130 -1.28 -16.65 6.59
N ALA A 131 -0.54 -16.02 5.68
CA ALA A 131 0.93 -16.14 5.65
C ALA A 131 1.58 -15.56 6.91
N THR A 132 1.02 -14.47 7.43
CA THR A 132 1.49 -13.83 8.66
C THR A 132 1.21 -14.67 9.90
N ASP A 133 0.00 -15.22 10.00
CA ASP A 133 -0.44 -16.07 11.12
C ASP A 133 0.40 -17.35 11.24
N ARG A 134 0.81 -17.91 10.09
CA ARG A 134 1.67 -19.10 10.04
C ARG A 134 3.16 -18.82 10.28
N GLY A 135 3.55 -17.55 10.37
CA GLY A 135 4.93 -17.14 10.59
C GLY A 135 5.43 -17.41 12.02
N PRO A 136 6.76 -17.37 12.26
CA PRO A 136 7.36 -17.68 13.56
C PRO A 136 6.89 -16.80 14.73
N ASN A 137 6.26 -15.65 14.43
CA ASN A 137 5.73 -14.71 15.42
C ASN A 137 4.19 -14.62 15.45
N GLY A 138 3.46 -15.43 14.67
CA GLY A 138 2.01 -15.69 14.75
C GLY A 138 1.06 -14.54 15.12
N ARG A 139 1.43 -13.30 14.83
CA ARG A 139 0.71 -12.09 15.25
C ARG A 139 0.66 -11.14 14.07
N ILE A 140 -0.57 -10.84 13.68
CA ILE A 140 -0.87 -9.90 12.62
C ILE A 140 -0.98 -8.51 13.23
N HIS A 141 -0.21 -7.55 12.72
CA HIS A 141 -0.36 -6.14 13.04
C HIS A 141 -1.02 -5.42 11.86
N LEU A 142 -2.28 -5.01 12.04
CA LEU A 142 -3.02 -4.24 11.05
C LEU A 142 -3.03 -2.76 11.43
N ALA A 143 -2.42 -1.92 10.61
CA ALA A 143 -2.61 -0.48 10.67
C ALA A 143 -3.79 -0.10 9.74
N LEU A 144 -4.72 0.71 10.25
CA LEU A 144 -5.87 1.18 9.49
C LEU A 144 -5.85 2.70 9.41
N SER A 145 -5.84 3.22 8.19
CA SER A 145 -5.94 4.65 7.91
C SER A 145 -7.15 4.93 7.03
N SER A 146 -7.74 6.11 7.15
CA SER A 146 -8.86 6.54 6.32
C SER A 146 -8.66 8.01 5.93
N ILE A 147 -9.05 8.37 4.70
CA ILE A 147 -9.13 9.76 4.26
C ILE A 147 -10.14 10.57 5.09
N GLU A 148 -11.12 9.91 5.70
CA GLU A 148 -12.11 10.55 6.58
C GLU A 148 -11.50 10.99 7.93
N ARG A 149 -10.22 10.70 8.19
CA ARG A 149 -9.50 11.12 9.40
C ARG A 149 -8.42 12.19 9.18
N LEU A 150 -8.36 12.85 8.02
CA LEU A 150 -7.46 13.99 7.81
C LEU A 150 -8.13 15.16 7.06
N ALA A 151 -9.40 15.44 7.34
CA ALA A 151 -9.77 16.84 7.51
C ALA A 151 -9.24 17.24 8.90
N PRO A 152 -8.26 18.16 9.03
CA PRO A 152 -7.96 18.74 10.34
C PRO A 152 -9.27 19.38 10.82
N LEU A 153 -9.94 18.75 11.79
CA LEU A 153 -10.97 19.43 12.57
C LEU A 153 -10.23 20.48 13.40
N SER A 154 -10.08 21.66 12.79
CA SER A 154 -9.72 22.94 13.38
C SER A 154 -8.59 22.92 14.41
N LEU A 155 -7.41 23.37 13.97
CA LEU A 155 -6.44 24.00 14.86
C LEU A 155 -7.03 25.34 15.35
N GLU A 156 -7.91 25.29 16.34
CA GLU A 156 -8.05 26.39 17.29
C GLU A 156 -8.02 25.77 18.70
N PRO A 157 -7.15 26.24 19.61
CA PRO A 157 -7.23 25.83 21.00
C PRO A 157 -8.57 26.33 21.54
N VAL A 158 -9.45 25.41 21.91
CA VAL A 158 -10.63 25.73 22.70
C VAL A 158 -10.12 26.39 23.97
N GLY A 159 -10.28 27.71 24.04
CA GLY A 159 -9.95 28.50 25.22
C GLY A 159 -10.61 27.86 26.44
N PHE A 160 -9.82 27.69 27.49
CA PHE A 160 -10.35 27.31 28.80
C PHE A 160 -11.38 28.36 29.21
N PRO A 161 -12.62 27.98 29.59
CA PRO A 161 -13.52 28.93 30.22
C PRO A 161 -12.95 29.30 31.59
N CYS A 162 -12.78 30.60 31.81
CA CYS A 162 -12.66 31.21 33.13
C CYS A 162 -13.97 31.05 33.92
#